data_AF-A0AAV4QF14-F1
#
_entry.id   AF-A0AAV4QF14-F1
#
_cell.length_a   1.000
_cell.length_b   1.000
_cell.length_c   1.000
_cell.angle_alpha   90.00
_cell.angle_beta   90.00
_cell.angle_gamma   90.00
#
_symmetry.space_group_name_H-M   'P 1'
#
loop_
_entity.id
_entity.type
_entity.pdbx_description
1 polymer ?
#
loop_
_entity_poly.entity_id
_entity_poly.type
_entity_poly.pdbx_seq_one_letter_code
_entity_poly.pdbx_strand_id
1 'polypeptide(L)'
;MRSKTDSSLSECYGTRAYELIESYPLTLENYPKVMSAFMERFGNQEILTEIYVRELLKLIIQNVLSQPKDKLPLMSLFDKIESHIRAPESLGVNQNSNAAWLYPMVESCLSAELIRVWQRSVLFNAKGPRLSNKKLKWNRE
;
A
#
# COMPACT_ATOMS: atom_id res chain seq x y z
N MET A 1 32.51 21.13 10.57
CA MET A 1 31.04 21.10 10.37
C MET A 1 30.72 20.02 9.34
N ARG A 2 30.58 18.75 9.75
CA ARG A 2 29.94 17.73 8.91
C ARG A 2 28.44 17.91 9.10
N SER A 3 27.80 18.43 8.06
CA SER A 3 26.37 18.70 8.01
C SER A 3 25.55 17.42 8.16
N LYS A 4 24.29 17.59 8.58
CA LYS A 4 23.26 16.60 8.94
C LYS A 4 22.93 15.50 7.89
N THR A 5 23.73 15.31 6.84
CA THR A 5 23.53 14.35 5.74
C THR A 5 23.98 12.92 6.07
N ASP A 6 24.81 12.73 7.10
CA ASP A 6 25.25 11.37 7.51
C ASP A 6 24.11 10.53 8.12
N SER A 7 23.06 11.16 8.67
CA SER A 7 22.02 10.44 9.42
C SER A 7 21.02 9.65 8.56
N SER A 8 20.83 10.03 7.30
CA SER A 8 19.93 9.28 6.37
C SER A 8 20.70 8.29 5.52
N LEU A 9 21.99 8.53 5.28
CA LEU A 9 22.87 7.55 4.66
C LEU A 9 23.23 6.41 5.64
N SER A 10 23.31 6.70 6.96
CA SER A 10 23.62 5.72 8.01
C SER A 10 22.70 4.51 8.03
N GLU A 11 21.41 4.67 7.67
CA GLU A 11 20.44 3.57 7.61
C GLU A 11 20.60 2.67 6.38
N CYS A 12 21.28 3.15 5.34
CA CYS A 12 21.43 2.44 4.06
C CYS A 12 22.78 1.72 3.93
N TYR A 13 23.75 1.94 4.84
CA TYR A 13 25.06 1.28 4.76
C TYR A 13 24.93 -0.23 4.78
N GLY A 14 25.65 -0.90 3.88
CA GLY A 14 25.62 -2.36 3.72
C GLY A 14 24.40 -2.90 2.96
N THR A 15 23.53 -2.04 2.43
CA THR A 15 22.46 -2.46 1.53
C THR A 15 22.94 -2.54 0.08
N ARG A 16 22.28 -3.37 -0.72
CA ARG A 16 22.53 -3.50 -2.16
C ARG A 16 22.29 -2.20 -2.94
N ALA A 17 21.44 -1.32 -2.42
CA ALA A 17 21.24 0.02 -2.94
C ALA A 17 22.48 0.90 -2.69
N TYR A 18 23.03 0.87 -1.47
CA TYR A 18 24.23 1.63 -1.13
C TYR A 18 25.45 1.19 -1.94
N GLU A 19 25.66 -0.12 -2.11
CA GLU A 19 26.72 -0.66 -2.99
C GLU A 19 26.61 -0.14 -4.43
N LEU A 20 25.38 0.04 -4.93
CA LEU A 20 25.15 0.61 -6.25
C LEU A 20 25.60 2.06 -6.30
N ILE A 21 25.26 2.90 -5.31
CA ILE A 21 25.71 4.31 -5.26
C ILE A 21 27.23 4.39 -5.19
N GLU A 22 27.85 3.58 -4.34
CA GLU A 22 29.30 3.58 -4.09
C GLU A 22 30.12 3.16 -5.33
N SER A 23 29.54 2.33 -6.21
CA SER A 23 30.20 1.92 -7.45
C SER A 23 30.44 3.06 -8.46
N TYR A 24 29.75 4.19 -8.27
CA TYR A 24 29.83 5.35 -9.14
C TYR A 24 30.68 6.46 -8.48
N PRO A 25 31.65 7.06 -9.20
CA PRO A 25 32.36 8.24 -8.70
C PRO A 25 31.40 9.39 -8.37
N LEU A 26 31.66 10.10 -7.25
CA LEU A 26 30.86 11.26 -6.81
C LEU A 26 31.16 12.49 -7.69
N THR A 27 30.58 12.51 -8.90
CA THR A 27 30.65 13.64 -9.82
C THR A 27 29.25 14.05 -10.27
N LEU A 28 29.09 15.34 -10.62
CA LEU A 28 27.80 15.90 -11.06
C LEU A 28 27.26 15.17 -12.30
N GLU A 29 28.14 14.79 -13.22
CA GLU A 29 27.79 14.09 -14.46
C GLU A 29 27.27 12.67 -14.24
N ASN A 30 27.58 12.09 -13.07
CA ASN A 30 27.30 10.70 -12.77
C ASN A 30 26.02 10.51 -11.96
N TYR A 31 25.52 11.56 -11.30
CA TYR A 31 24.20 11.58 -10.66
C TYR A 31 23.06 11.04 -11.53
N PRO A 32 22.86 11.50 -12.78
CA PRO A 32 21.79 10.98 -13.62
C PRO A 32 22.01 9.50 -13.98
N LYS A 33 23.27 9.05 -14.13
CA LYS A 33 23.60 7.64 -14.43
C LYS A 33 23.29 6.74 -13.23
N VAL A 34 23.63 7.18 -12.02
CA VAL A 34 23.27 6.51 -10.77
C VAL A 34 21.75 6.40 -10.67
N MET A 35 21.03 7.51 -10.87
CA MET A 35 19.57 7.50 -10.78
C MET A 35 18.93 6.55 -11.80
N SER A 36 19.40 6.53 -13.04
CA SER A 36 18.93 5.58 -14.06
C SER A 36 19.20 4.13 -13.68
N ALA A 37 20.41 3.79 -13.24
CA ALA A 37 20.75 2.44 -12.79
C ALA A 37 19.93 2.02 -11.55
N PHE A 38 19.61 2.97 -10.69
CA PHE A 38 18.72 2.77 -9.55
C PHE A 38 17.30 2.42 -9.99
N MET A 39 16.74 3.20 -10.90
CA MET A 39 15.38 2.98 -11.40
C MET A 39 15.29 1.70 -12.22
N GLU A 40 16.31 1.35 -13.00
CA GLU A 40 16.37 0.09 -13.74
C GLU A 40 16.37 -1.12 -12.79
N ARG A 41 17.13 -1.05 -11.69
CA ARG A 41 17.31 -2.18 -10.77
C ARG A 41 16.21 -2.32 -9.73
N PHE A 42 15.68 -1.20 -9.24
CA PHE A 42 14.74 -1.17 -8.10
C PHE A 42 13.37 -0.57 -8.46
N GLY A 43 13.24 0.10 -9.60
CA GLY A 43 12.03 0.79 -10.04
C GLY A 43 11.09 -0.06 -10.90
N ASN A 44 11.23 -1.39 -10.93
CA ASN A 44 10.32 -2.25 -11.67
C ASN A 44 8.91 -2.18 -11.06
N GLN A 45 8.00 -1.50 -11.79
CA GLN A 45 6.64 -1.23 -11.35
C GLN A 45 5.82 -2.50 -11.08
N GLU A 46 6.03 -3.56 -11.85
CA GLU A 46 5.31 -4.83 -11.66
C GLU A 46 5.69 -5.47 -10.32
N ILE A 47 6.99 -5.56 -10.05
CA ILE A 47 7.52 -6.11 -8.79
C ILE A 47 7.08 -5.27 -7.60
N LEU A 48 7.16 -3.94 -7.72
CA LEU A 48 6.73 -3.02 -6.67
C LEU A 48 5.24 -3.19 -6.38
N THR A 49 4.40 -3.25 -7.42
CA THR A 49 2.96 -3.50 -7.29
C THR A 49 2.69 -4.80 -6.55
N GLU A 50 3.41 -5.87 -6.89
CA GLU A 50 3.27 -7.17 -6.25
C GLU A 50 3.64 -7.14 -4.75
N ILE A 51 4.72 -6.43 -4.39
CA ILE A 51 5.13 -6.22 -2.99
C ILE A 51 4.06 -5.45 -2.22
N TYR A 52 3.51 -4.37 -2.79
CA TYR A 52 2.45 -3.59 -2.15
C TYR A 52 1.18 -4.42 -1.93
N VAL A 53 0.77 -5.21 -2.92
CA VAL A 53 -0.38 -6.12 -2.79
C VAL A 53 -0.13 -7.14 -1.68
N ARG A 54 1.07 -7.72 -1.60
CA ARG A 54 1.44 -8.67 -0.53
C ARG A 54 1.43 -8.04 0.87
N GLU A 55 1.98 -6.84 1.02
CA GLU A 55 1.96 -6.14 2.31
C GLU A 55 0.53 -5.74 2.72
N LEU A 56 -0.31 -5.33 1.76
CA LEU A 56 -1.73 -5.08 2.02
C LEU A 56 -2.45 -6.36 2.46
N LEU A 57 -2.22 -7.49 1.79
CA LEU A 57 -2.78 -8.80 2.16
C LEU A 57 -2.32 -9.22 3.56
N LYS A 58 -1.05 -9.02 3.88
CA LYS A 58 -0.50 -9.31 5.22
C LYS A 58 -1.19 -8.47 6.28
N LEU A 59 -1.44 -7.18 6.02
CA LEU A 59 -2.19 -6.30 6.90
C LEU A 59 -3.65 -6.77 7.09
N ILE A 60 -4.32 -7.20 6.01
CA ILE A 60 -5.67 -7.79 6.08
C ILE A 60 -5.67 -9.02 6.97
N ILE A 61 -4.77 -9.97 6.70
CA ILE A 61 -4.68 -11.23 7.43
C ILE A 61 -4.40 -10.98 8.92
N GLN A 62 -3.47 -10.07 9.23
CA GLN A 62 -3.22 -9.65 10.61
C GLN A 62 -4.50 -9.09 11.25
N ASN A 63 -5.21 -8.19 10.59
CA ASN A 63 -6.42 -7.60 11.16
C ASN A 63 -7.59 -8.59 11.32
N VAL A 64 -7.69 -9.58 10.43
CA VAL A 64 -8.72 -10.63 10.48
C VAL A 64 -8.42 -11.66 11.57
N LEU A 65 -7.17 -12.14 11.65
CA LEU A 65 -6.75 -13.17 12.59
C LEU A 65 -6.50 -12.65 14.01
N SER A 66 -6.20 -11.36 14.17
CA SER A 66 -6.01 -10.76 15.49
C SER A 66 -7.27 -10.84 16.35
N GLN A 67 -7.06 -11.12 17.64
CA GLN A 67 -8.11 -11.02 18.64
C GLN A 67 -8.65 -9.58 18.69
N PRO A 68 -9.92 -9.34 19.08
CA PRO A 68 -10.52 -8.00 19.10
C PRO A 68 -9.70 -6.95 19.88
N LYS A 69 -8.90 -7.39 20.86
CA LYS A 69 -8.02 -6.55 21.68
C LYS A 69 -6.75 -6.10 20.95
N ASP A 70 -6.31 -6.87 19.95
CA ASP A 70 -5.09 -6.66 19.17
C ASP A 70 -5.41 -6.13 17.76
N LYS A 71 -6.69 -5.87 17.47
CA LYS A 71 -7.11 -5.26 16.20
C LYS A 71 -6.68 -3.81 16.14
N LEU A 72 -6.29 -3.39 14.94
CA LEU A 72 -5.93 -1.99 14.72
C LEU A 72 -7.16 -1.11 14.94
N PRO A 73 -7.01 0.04 15.63
CA PRO A 73 -8.08 1.01 15.72
C PRO A 73 -8.42 1.49 14.31
N LEU A 74 -9.70 1.77 14.06
CA LEU A 74 -10.23 2.08 12.72
C LEU A 74 -9.44 3.19 12.01
N MET A 75 -9.05 4.25 12.73
CA MET A 75 -8.27 5.34 12.17
C MET A 75 -6.89 4.86 11.66
N SER A 76 -6.17 4.09 12.48
CA SER A 76 -4.86 3.56 12.09
C SER A 76 -4.97 2.55 10.94
N LEU A 77 -6.04 1.75 10.92
CA LEU A 77 -6.32 0.85 9.81
C LEU A 77 -6.54 1.63 8.52
N PHE A 78 -7.33 2.70 8.56
CA PHE A 78 -7.55 3.59 7.42
C PHE A 78 -6.25 4.20 6.92
N ASP A 79 -5.45 4.80 7.81
CA ASP A 79 -4.17 5.43 7.44
C ASP A 79 -3.21 4.43 6.78
N LYS A 80 -3.15 3.20 7.30
CA LYS A 80 -2.30 2.14 6.72
C LYS A 80 -2.79 1.68 5.36
N ILE A 81 -4.10 1.42 5.22
CA ILE A 81 -4.69 1.04 3.92
C ILE A 81 -4.47 2.15 2.90
N GLU A 82 -4.71 3.40 3.27
CA GLU A 82 -4.51 4.56 2.40
C GLU A 82 -3.04 4.69 1.98
N SER A 83 -2.09 4.47 2.90
CA SER A 83 -0.67 4.44 2.57
C SER A 83 -0.31 3.34 1.57
N HIS A 84 -0.88 2.14 1.71
CA HIS A 84 -0.66 1.02 0.78
C HIS A 84 -1.32 1.23 -0.59
N ILE A 85 -2.35 2.08 -0.68
CA ILE A 85 -3.01 2.45 -1.94
C ILE A 85 -2.27 3.59 -2.65
N ARG A 86 -1.83 4.60 -1.89
CA ARG A 86 -1.13 5.79 -2.43
C ARG A 86 0.25 5.47 -3.00
N ALA A 87 0.96 4.50 -2.43
CA ALA A 87 2.31 4.15 -2.88
C ALA A 87 2.33 3.56 -4.32
N PRO A 88 1.48 2.59 -4.68
CA PRO A 88 1.31 2.18 -6.08
C PRO A 88 0.89 3.31 -7.02
N GLU A 89 0.03 4.23 -6.59
CA GLU A 89 -0.41 5.36 -7.42
C GLU A 89 0.75 6.27 -7.84
N SER A 90 1.70 6.51 -6.93
CA SER A 90 2.92 7.26 -7.26
C SER A 90 3.80 6.57 -8.31
N LEU A 91 3.61 5.27 -8.52
CA LEU A 91 4.29 4.47 -9.55
C LEU A 91 3.49 4.40 -10.85
N GLY A 92 2.40 5.16 -11.00
CA GLY A 92 1.57 5.17 -12.22
C GLY A 92 0.51 4.06 -12.25
N VAL A 93 0.29 3.39 -11.12
CA VAL A 93 -0.73 2.35 -11.00
C VAL A 93 -2.10 3.01 -10.80
N ASN A 94 -2.90 3.08 -11.86
CA ASN A 94 -4.20 3.75 -11.83
C ASN A 94 -5.23 2.98 -10.98
N GLN A 95 -5.87 3.66 -10.03
CA GLN A 95 -6.97 3.11 -9.20
C GLN A 95 -8.08 2.45 -10.04
N ASN A 96 -8.42 3.05 -11.20
CA ASN A 96 -9.47 2.53 -12.09
C ASN A 96 -9.14 1.17 -12.72
N SER A 97 -7.85 0.89 -12.96
CA SER A 97 -7.41 -0.41 -13.49
C SER A 97 -7.47 -1.50 -12.42
N ASN A 98 -7.33 -1.11 -11.15
CA ASN A 98 -7.11 -2.03 -10.02
C ASN A 98 -8.30 -2.15 -9.08
N ALA A 99 -9.37 -1.39 -9.34
CA ALA A 99 -10.63 -1.44 -8.61
C ALA A 99 -11.15 -2.86 -8.41
N ALA A 100 -11.00 -3.74 -9.41
CA ALA A 100 -11.50 -5.11 -9.38
C ALA A 100 -10.97 -5.95 -8.21
N TRP A 101 -9.69 -5.81 -7.85
CA TRP A 101 -9.08 -6.52 -6.72
C TRP A 101 -8.96 -5.66 -5.47
N LEU A 102 -8.91 -4.33 -5.60
CA LEU A 102 -8.74 -3.43 -4.47
C LEU A 102 -10.00 -3.34 -3.59
N TYR A 103 -11.19 -3.26 -4.19
CA TYR A 103 -12.45 -3.24 -3.42
C TYR A 103 -12.60 -4.43 -2.47
N PRO A 104 -12.47 -5.69 -2.92
CA PRO A 104 -12.60 -6.84 -2.01
C PRO A 104 -11.50 -6.88 -0.95
N MET A 105 -10.30 -6.38 -1.22
CA MET A 105 -9.22 -6.29 -0.22
C MET A 105 -9.54 -5.28 0.88
N VAL A 106 -9.98 -4.08 0.50
CA VAL A 106 -10.37 -3.04 1.47
C VAL A 106 -11.60 -3.48 2.27
N GLU A 107 -12.60 -4.09 1.62
CA GLU A 107 -13.77 -4.65 2.31
C GLU A 107 -13.37 -5.72 3.34
N SER A 108 -12.42 -6.58 3.00
CA SER A 108 -11.90 -7.62 3.90
C SER A 108 -11.11 -7.06 5.09
N CYS A 109 -10.60 -5.82 5.02
CA CYS A 109 -9.99 -5.16 6.16
C CYS A 109 -11.01 -4.79 7.24
N LEU A 110 -12.27 -4.55 6.85
CA LEU A 110 -13.28 -3.98 7.73
C LEU A 110 -13.94 -5.09 8.56
N SER A 111 -14.32 -4.77 9.79
CA SER A 111 -15.14 -5.69 10.58
C SER A 111 -16.55 -5.77 10.01
N ALA A 112 -17.17 -6.95 10.11
CA ALA A 112 -18.56 -7.14 9.68
C ALA A 112 -19.52 -6.14 10.33
N GLU A 113 -19.24 -5.73 11.56
CA GLU A 113 -20.05 -4.73 12.27
C GLU A 113 -19.92 -3.33 11.66
N LEU A 114 -18.70 -2.92 11.28
CA LEU A 114 -18.49 -1.64 10.63
C LEU A 114 -19.18 -1.58 9.25
N ILE A 115 -19.13 -2.67 8.49
CA ILE A 115 -19.84 -2.79 7.20
C ILE A 115 -21.36 -2.65 7.42
N ARG A 116 -21.92 -3.31 8.45
CA ARG A 116 -23.34 -3.21 8.80
C ARG A 116 -23.75 -1.79 9.17
N VAL A 117 -22.94 -1.10 9.99
CA VAL A 117 -23.18 0.29 10.37
C VAL A 117 -23.14 1.20 9.14
N TRP A 118 -22.15 1.02 8.26
CA TRP A 118 -22.02 1.78 7.03
C TRP A 118 -23.21 1.58 6.08
N GLN A 119 -23.69 0.34 5.89
CA GLN A 119 -24.86 0.04 5.06
C GLN A 119 -26.15 0.69 5.57
N ARG A 120 -26.27 0.92 6.89
CA ARG A 120 -27.41 1.63 7.49
C ARG A 120 -27.31 3.15 7.36
N SER A 121 -26.16 3.68 6.95
CA SER A 121 -25.95 5.12 6.85
C SER A 121 -26.72 5.74 5.69
N VAL A 122 -27.15 7.00 5.88
CA VAL A 122 -27.87 7.77 4.85
C VAL A 122 -27.03 7.94 3.58
N LEU A 123 -25.70 7.95 3.71
CA LEU A 123 -24.76 8.08 2.59
C LEU A 123 -24.79 6.86 1.64
N PHE A 124 -25.00 5.66 2.18
CA PHE A 124 -25.19 4.45 1.37
C PHE A 124 -26.54 4.50 0.63
N ASN A 125 -27.61 4.89 1.34
CA ASN A 125 -28.95 4.98 0.77
C ASN A 125 -29.12 6.11 -0.26
N ALA A 126 -28.40 7.23 -0.12
CA ALA A 126 -28.47 8.37 -1.03
C ALA A 126 -27.80 8.14 -2.39
N LYS A 127 -26.82 7.23 -2.49
CA LYS A 127 -26.18 6.87 -3.77
C LYS A 127 -26.93 5.78 -4.55
N GLY A 128 -27.99 5.22 -3.98
CA GLY A 128 -28.80 4.17 -4.60
C GLY A 128 -28.02 2.88 -4.92
N PRO A 129 -28.70 1.81 -5.34
CA PRO A 129 -28.13 0.47 -5.44
C PRO A 129 -27.27 0.28 -6.71
N ARG A 130 -26.32 1.16 -7.03
CA ARG A 130 -25.44 1.00 -8.21
C ARG A 130 -24.31 -0.03 -8.03
N LEU A 131 -24.19 -0.62 -6.84
CA LEU A 131 -23.38 -1.83 -6.61
C LEU A 131 -24.23 -3.00 -6.07
N SER A 132 -25.56 -2.88 -6.08
CA SER A 132 -26.38 -4.02 -5.69
C SER A 132 -26.51 -4.99 -6.87
N ASN A 133 -25.98 -6.20 -6.64
CA ASN A 133 -26.23 -7.45 -7.34
C ASN A 133 -25.42 -7.65 -8.63
N LYS A 134 -24.60 -8.70 -8.76
CA LYS A 134 -24.94 -10.10 -8.47
C LYS A 134 -23.68 -10.92 -8.09
N LYS A 135 -23.44 -11.18 -6.80
CA LYS A 135 -22.73 -12.36 -6.21
C LYS A 135 -22.19 -12.04 -4.82
N LEU A 136 -23.04 -11.70 -3.87
CA LEU A 136 -22.70 -11.82 -2.45
C LEU A 136 -23.91 -12.38 -1.71
N LYS A 137 -24.33 -13.59 -2.11
CA LYS A 137 -25.05 -14.50 -1.22
C LYS A 137 -23.99 -15.14 -0.32
N TRP A 138 -23.54 -14.43 0.70
CA TRP A 138 -22.79 -15.07 1.79
C TRP A 138 -23.79 -15.49 2.86
N ASN A 139 -24.01 -16.81 2.92
CA ASN A 139 -24.58 -17.64 3.97
C ASN A 139 -25.65 -17.02 4.87
N ARG A 140 -26.89 -17.40 4.55
CA ARG A 140 -27.98 -17.47 5.52
C ARG A 140 -28.25 -18.95 5.75
N GLU A 141 -27.52 -19.53 6.68
CA GLU A 141 -27.80 -20.76 7.44
C GLU A 141 -27.04 -20.64 8.76
#